data_AF-A0A1Z5JVP4-F1
#
_entry.id   AF-A0A1Z5JVP4-F1
#
_cell.length_a   1.000
_cell.length_b   1.000
_cell.length_c   1.000
_cell.angle_alpha   90.00
_cell.angle_beta   90.00
_cell.angle_gamma   90.00
#
_symmetry.space_group_name_H-M   'P 1'
#
loop_
_entity.id
_entity.type
_entity.pdbx_description
1 polymer ?
#
loop_
_entity_poly.entity_id
_entity_poly.type
_entity_poly.pdbx_seq_one_letter_code
_entity_poly.pdbx_strand_id
1 'polypeptide(L)'
;MFRAAASSVARRSVAQRSTLRGAPAVANFHASLPQKQEEKSATPAEAPKGLWNPMLSVPLGIAFAVPALSYEWYLVNEETQLAACFIAFTMLIYQQFGGSIHEFLAADGKRMLKEHNAKENDIIQMLQEQLDDMKMQSNIVKDAQDVQAVREATYEKLNAAGQIKPQYDFKAQMEKLLGMLATEEAALTEKAKHALMKDATEAVKAKFASSKDLQKSSLDLAIAQLEGKGGQGDLVQAAFVDFFKAKAKEAATADEAAELAETRKTIVRKLNAVAMNENFFFRLDENGQPKMVV
;
A
#
# COMPACT_ATOMS: atom_id res chain seq x y z
N MET A 1 -32.87 19.05 5.84
CA MET A 1 -32.20 20.37 5.94
C MET A 1 -30.70 20.14 5.95
N PHE A 2 -30.04 20.26 4.80
CA PHE A 2 -28.57 20.27 4.72
C PHE A 2 -28.18 21.35 3.71
N ARG A 3 -27.64 22.46 4.22
CA ARG A 3 -27.03 23.54 3.44
C ARG A 3 -25.62 23.11 3.09
N ALA A 4 -25.36 22.82 1.82
CA ALA A 4 -24.00 22.76 1.29
C ALA A 4 -23.71 24.11 0.60
N ALA A 5 -22.91 24.94 1.27
CA ALA A 5 -22.28 26.10 0.66
C ALA A 5 -21.04 25.60 -0.10
N ALA A 6 -21.07 25.67 -1.43
CA ALA A 6 -19.90 25.51 -2.27
C ALA A 6 -19.86 26.68 -3.25
N SER A 7 -19.08 27.69 -2.87
CA SER A 7 -18.72 28.85 -3.68
C SER A 7 -17.86 28.42 -4.86
N SER A 8 -18.42 28.40 -6.07
CA SER A 8 -17.65 28.27 -7.31
C SER A 8 -17.14 29.64 -7.77
N VAL A 9 -15.94 30.04 -7.34
CA VAL A 9 -15.21 31.14 -7.98
C VAL A 9 -14.37 30.54 -9.11
N ALA A 10 -14.94 30.55 -10.32
CA ALA A 10 -14.23 30.22 -11.54
C ALA A 10 -13.32 31.40 -11.94
N ARG A 11 -12.04 31.37 -11.55
CA ARG A 11 -11.01 32.20 -12.20
C ARG A 11 -10.55 31.49 -13.47
N ARG A 12 -11.13 31.91 -14.59
CA ARG A 12 -10.72 31.53 -15.94
C ARG A 12 -9.55 32.42 -16.35
N SER A 13 -8.31 32.00 -16.11
CA SER A 13 -7.14 32.60 -16.75
C SER A 13 -7.04 32.07 -18.17
N VAL A 14 -7.47 32.89 -19.14
CA VAL A 14 -7.20 32.65 -20.55
C VAL A 14 -5.71 32.93 -20.77
N ALA A 15 -4.93 31.85 -20.88
CA ALA A 15 -3.54 31.91 -21.31
C ALA A 15 -3.50 32.34 -22.79
N GLN A 16 -3.05 33.56 -23.01
CA GLN A 16 -2.83 34.12 -24.32
C GLN A 16 -1.59 33.46 -24.94
N ARG A 17 -1.81 32.52 -25.86
CA ARG A 17 -0.78 31.97 -26.76
C ARG A 17 -0.40 33.07 -27.75
N SER A 18 0.87 33.51 -27.73
CA SER A 18 1.50 34.17 -28.87
C SER A 18 2.88 33.55 -29.11
N THR A 19 2.90 32.66 -30.11
CA THR A 19 3.94 32.50 -31.15
C THR A 19 5.41 32.60 -30.76
N LEU A 20 6.04 31.43 -30.76
CA LEU A 20 7.47 31.17 -30.93
C LEU A 20 8.12 32.07 -31.99
N ARG A 21 9.16 32.81 -31.57
CA ARG A 21 10.16 33.39 -32.47
C ARG A 21 11.51 33.42 -31.74
N GLY A 22 12.50 32.78 -32.36
CA GLY A 22 13.92 33.00 -32.10
C GLY A 22 14.50 32.19 -30.95
N ALA A 23 15.27 31.16 -31.29
CA ALA A 23 16.25 30.56 -30.40
C ALA A 23 17.22 31.63 -29.88
N PRO A 24 17.55 31.68 -28.57
CA PRO A 24 18.74 32.39 -28.14
C PRO A 24 19.96 31.59 -28.56
N ALA A 25 20.78 32.22 -29.38
CA ALA A 25 22.14 31.80 -29.65
C ALA A 25 22.87 31.51 -28.34
N VAL A 26 23.63 30.42 -28.36
CA VAL A 26 24.57 30.00 -27.32
C VAL A 26 25.54 31.16 -27.08
N ALA A 27 25.34 31.89 -25.99
CA ALA A 27 26.23 32.98 -25.59
C ALA A 27 26.55 32.83 -24.11
N ASN A 28 27.82 32.52 -23.87
CA ASN A 28 28.58 32.72 -22.65
C ASN A 28 28.22 31.80 -21.47
N PHE A 29 28.74 30.57 -21.57
CA PHE A 29 29.25 29.84 -20.43
C PHE A 29 30.23 30.75 -19.67
N HIS A 30 29.77 31.41 -18.61
CA HIS A 30 30.67 31.99 -17.62
C HIS A 30 31.24 30.84 -16.82
N ALA A 31 32.40 30.34 -17.25
CA ALA A 31 33.25 29.48 -16.45
C ALA A 31 33.53 30.22 -15.14
N SER A 32 32.95 29.72 -14.05
CA SER A 32 33.33 30.10 -12.70
C SER A 32 34.83 29.88 -12.56
N LEU A 33 35.57 30.97 -12.38
CA LEU A 33 36.98 30.88 -12.01
C LEU A 33 37.06 30.11 -10.68
N PRO A 34 37.98 29.16 -10.52
CA PRO A 34 38.19 28.49 -9.26
C PRO A 34 38.59 29.52 -8.21
N GLN A 35 37.93 29.44 -7.06
CA GLN A 35 38.15 30.23 -5.86
C GLN A 35 39.62 30.14 -5.44
N LYS A 36 40.40 31.18 -5.78
CA LYS A 36 41.78 31.33 -5.30
C LYS A 36 41.69 31.75 -3.84
N GLN A 37 42.01 30.79 -2.98
CA GLN A 37 42.27 30.93 -1.56
C GLN A 37 43.03 32.24 -1.30
N GLU A 38 42.45 33.09 -0.44
CA GLU A 38 43.05 34.34 0.02
C GLU A 38 44.35 34.05 0.79
N GLU A 39 45.46 33.89 0.08
CA GLU A 39 46.77 34.18 0.64
C GLU A 39 46.89 35.69 0.74
N LYS A 40 46.82 36.14 2.00
CA LYS A 40 47.15 37.46 2.48
C LYS A 40 48.60 37.78 2.08
N SER A 41 48.83 38.19 0.84
CA SER A 41 50.08 38.84 0.45
C SER A 41 50.05 40.23 1.08
N ALA A 42 50.57 40.32 2.30
CA ALA A 42 51.06 41.56 2.85
C ALA A 42 52.16 42.06 1.90
N THR A 43 51.79 42.90 0.94
CA THR A 43 52.74 43.70 0.20
C THR A 43 53.41 44.63 1.21
N PRO A 44 54.74 44.53 1.43
CA PRO A 44 55.44 45.56 2.17
C PRO A 44 55.26 46.86 1.41
N ALA A 45 54.96 47.95 2.12
CA ALA A 45 54.87 49.29 1.53
C ALA A 45 56.15 49.58 0.74
N GLU A 46 56.09 49.48 -0.59
CA GLU A 46 57.20 49.83 -1.45
C GLU A 46 57.35 51.36 -1.41
N ALA A 47 58.47 51.83 -0.86
CA ALA A 47 58.80 53.25 -0.88
C ALA A 47 58.76 53.75 -2.34
N PRO A 48 58.04 54.83 -2.65
CA PRO A 48 57.84 55.25 -4.03
C PRO A 48 59.17 55.64 -4.66
N LYS A 49 59.69 54.81 -5.57
CA LYS A 49 60.91 55.08 -6.33
C LYS A 49 60.62 56.15 -7.39
N GLY A 50 61.40 57.22 -7.42
CA GLY A 50 61.33 58.31 -8.41
C GLY A 50 61.02 59.69 -7.79
N LEU A 51 60.59 60.66 -8.62
CA LEU A 51 60.20 62.03 -8.23
C LEU A 51 59.07 62.11 -7.17
N TRP A 52 58.54 60.95 -6.75
CA TRP A 52 57.51 60.77 -5.73
C TRP A 52 58.09 60.42 -4.36
N ASN A 53 59.42 60.32 -4.24
CA ASN A 53 60.08 60.19 -2.93
C ASN A 53 59.89 61.48 -2.13
N PRO A 54 59.30 61.44 -0.91
CA PRO A 54 58.98 62.64 -0.12
C PRO A 54 60.21 63.53 0.15
N MET A 55 61.39 62.92 0.24
CA MET A 55 62.65 63.62 0.50
C MET A 55 63.20 64.38 -0.73
N LEU A 56 62.75 64.04 -1.94
CA LEU A 56 63.14 64.71 -3.19
C LEU A 56 62.01 65.60 -3.73
N SER A 57 60.75 65.16 -3.58
CA SER A 57 59.57 65.87 -4.10
C SER A 57 59.27 67.16 -3.32
N VAL A 58 59.45 67.14 -1.98
CA VAL A 58 59.20 68.31 -1.13
C VAL A 58 60.20 69.43 -1.41
N PRO A 59 61.53 69.20 -1.44
CA PRO A 59 62.49 70.26 -1.79
C PRO A 59 62.34 70.75 -3.23
N LEU A 60 62.03 69.88 -4.19
CA LEU A 60 61.83 70.28 -5.59
C LEU A 60 60.57 71.14 -5.76
N GLY A 61 59.49 70.82 -5.05
CA GLY A 61 58.28 71.64 -5.01
C GLY A 61 58.52 73.02 -4.40
N ILE A 62 59.30 73.09 -3.32
CA ILE A 62 59.71 74.37 -2.70
C ILE A 62 60.62 75.16 -3.64
N ALA A 63 61.58 74.50 -4.29
CA ALA A 63 62.49 75.11 -5.24
C ALA A 63 61.79 75.66 -6.49
N PHE A 64 60.62 75.13 -6.86
CA PHE A 64 59.78 75.67 -7.92
C PHE A 64 58.83 76.78 -7.44
N ALA A 65 58.29 76.65 -6.22
CA ALA A 65 57.36 77.62 -5.65
C ALA A 65 58.02 78.97 -5.32
N VAL A 66 59.27 78.96 -4.83
CA VAL A 66 59.97 80.20 -4.44
C VAL A 66 60.22 81.14 -5.64
N PRO A 67 60.75 80.66 -6.79
CA PRO A 67 60.89 81.49 -7.99
C PRO A 67 59.54 81.93 -8.59
N ALA A 68 58.52 81.06 -8.57
CA ALA A 68 57.20 81.39 -9.12
C ALA A 68 56.53 82.56 -8.38
N LEU A 69 56.80 82.71 -7.07
CA LEU A 69 56.35 83.84 -6.26
C LEU A 69 57.26 85.07 -6.40
N SER A 70 58.59 84.90 -6.52
CA SER A 70 59.52 86.04 -6.60
C SER A 70 59.56 86.73 -7.96
N TYR A 71 59.21 86.02 -9.04
CA TYR A 71 59.14 86.56 -10.40
C TYR A 71 57.71 86.95 -10.84
N GLU A 72 56.75 86.96 -9.90
CA GLU A 72 55.32 87.30 -10.14
C GLU A 72 54.65 86.52 -11.28
N TRP A 73 55.13 85.31 -11.61
CA TRP A 73 54.47 84.42 -12.57
C TRP A 73 53.09 83.95 -12.09
N TYR A 74 52.85 84.02 -10.77
CA TYR A 74 51.55 83.77 -10.15
C TYR A 74 51.19 84.95 -9.24
N LEU A 75 50.15 85.71 -9.59
CA LEU A 75 49.72 86.89 -8.83
C LEU A 75 48.72 86.49 -7.75
N VAL A 76 49.05 86.75 -6.48
CA VAL A 76 48.19 86.45 -5.34
C VAL A 76 47.03 87.44 -5.32
N ASN A 77 45.88 86.99 -5.81
CA ASN A 77 44.62 87.75 -5.82
C ASN A 77 43.53 87.03 -5.01
N GLU A 78 42.36 87.65 -4.84
CA GLU A 78 41.20 87.09 -4.10
C GLU A 78 40.83 85.66 -4.57
N GLU A 79 41.01 85.36 -5.86
CA GLU A 79 40.77 84.03 -6.45
C GLU A 79 41.74 82.94 -5.96
N THR A 80 42.96 83.32 -5.55
CA THR A 80 43.97 82.37 -5.04
C THR A 80 43.67 81.96 -3.60
N GLN A 81 43.05 82.85 -2.81
CA GLN A 81 42.49 82.52 -1.50
C GLN A 81 41.29 81.56 -1.64
N LEU A 82 40.43 81.78 -2.65
CA LEU A 82 39.34 80.87 -2.97
C LEU A 82 39.87 79.49 -3.41
N ALA A 83 40.90 79.45 -4.25
CA ALA A 83 41.55 78.21 -4.67
C ALA A 83 42.20 77.45 -3.50
N ALA A 84 42.87 78.16 -2.58
CA ALA A 84 43.44 77.56 -1.38
C ALA A 84 42.36 76.95 -0.46
N CYS A 85 41.25 77.66 -0.25
CA CYS A 85 40.10 77.13 0.50
C CYS A 85 39.46 75.92 -0.19
N PHE A 86 39.38 75.91 -1.53
CA PHE A 86 38.85 74.77 -2.29
C PHE A 86 39.78 73.54 -2.22
N ILE A 87 41.09 73.72 -2.29
CA ILE A 87 42.07 72.64 -2.10
C ILE A 87 42.01 72.11 -0.67
N ALA A 88 41.92 72.98 0.34
CA ALA A 88 41.74 72.56 1.73
C ALA A 88 40.42 71.79 1.93
N PHE A 89 39.32 72.22 1.29
CA PHE A 89 38.03 71.55 1.33
C PHE A 89 38.07 70.17 0.68
N THR A 90 38.68 70.03 -0.50
CA THR A 90 38.84 68.72 -1.17
C THR A 90 39.70 67.77 -0.35
N MET A 91 40.81 68.25 0.24
CA MET A 91 41.64 67.46 1.17
C MET A 91 40.81 66.97 2.38
N LEU A 92 39.98 67.82 2.99
CA LEU A 92 39.12 67.44 4.10
C LEU A 92 38.05 66.41 3.69
N ILE A 93 37.45 66.54 2.50
CA ILE A 93 36.52 65.54 1.98
C ILE A 93 37.22 64.20 1.79
N TYR A 94 38.41 64.18 1.17
CA TYR A 94 39.14 62.93 0.98
C TYR A 94 39.53 62.27 2.31
N GLN A 95 39.94 63.06 3.31
CA GLN A 95 40.36 62.51 4.60
C GLN A 95 39.19 62.05 5.48
N GLN A 96 38.06 62.78 5.48
CA GLN A 96 36.92 62.46 6.34
C GLN A 96 35.85 61.59 5.68
N PHE A 97 35.59 61.80 4.38
CA PHE A 97 34.56 61.06 3.63
C PHE A 97 35.13 59.96 2.72
N GLY A 98 36.44 59.94 2.46
CA GLY A 98 37.04 58.88 1.64
C GLY A 98 36.83 57.48 2.22
N GLY A 99 36.94 57.35 3.55
CA GLY A 99 36.72 56.08 4.24
C GLY A 99 35.27 55.59 4.16
N SER A 100 34.29 56.49 4.34
CA SER A 100 32.86 56.13 4.32
C SER A 100 32.36 55.81 2.91
N ILE A 101 32.85 56.53 1.89
CA ILE A 101 32.58 56.22 0.48
C ILE A 101 33.16 54.85 0.12
N HIS A 102 34.40 54.56 0.54
CA HIS A 102 35.02 53.25 0.29
C HIS A 102 34.25 52.11 0.97
N GLU A 103 33.82 52.29 2.23
CA GLU A 103 33.03 51.28 2.93
C GLU A 103 31.67 51.04 2.26
N PHE A 104 30.99 52.10 1.81
CA PHE A 104 29.73 51.99 1.07
C PHE A 104 29.91 51.23 -0.24
N LEU A 105 30.92 51.56 -1.05
CA LEU A 105 31.21 50.86 -2.30
C LEU A 105 31.62 49.39 -2.07
N ALA A 106 32.41 49.12 -1.02
CA ALA A 106 32.79 47.77 -0.67
C ALA A 106 31.60 46.94 -0.17
N ALA A 107 30.68 47.54 0.59
CA ALA A 107 29.45 46.90 1.06
C ALA A 107 28.50 46.58 -0.11
N ASP A 108 28.30 47.52 -1.04
CA ASP A 108 27.50 47.30 -2.23
C ASP A 108 28.12 46.23 -3.15
N GLY A 109 29.43 46.23 -3.33
CA GLY A 109 30.14 45.19 -4.08
C GLY A 109 29.94 43.80 -3.46
N LYS A 110 30.07 43.68 -2.13
CA LYS A 110 29.81 42.41 -1.41
C LYS A 110 28.35 41.98 -1.50
N ARG A 111 27.41 42.93 -1.43
CA ARG A 111 25.97 42.65 -1.59
C ARG A 111 25.66 42.12 -2.98
N MET A 112 26.19 42.76 -4.02
CA MET A 112 25.97 42.33 -5.40
C MET A 112 26.55 40.94 -5.68
N LEU A 113 27.75 40.64 -5.18
CA LEU A 113 28.34 39.29 -5.27
C LEU A 113 27.48 38.26 -4.54
N LYS A 114 26.97 38.59 -3.35
CA LYS A 114 26.10 37.69 -2.59
C LYS A 114 24.79 37.41 -3.32
N GLU A 115 24.16 38.44 -3.88
CA GLU A 115 22.92 38.29 -4.67
C GLU A 115 23.15 37.49 -5.95
N HIS A 116 24.30 37.67 -6.62
CA HIS A 116 24.65 36.90 -7.81
C HIS A 116 24.87 35.42 -7.48
N ASN A 117 25.66 35.12 -6.45
CA ASN A 117 25.88 33.75 -5.99
C ASN A 117 24.58 33.08 -5.51
N ALA A 118 23.66 33.83 -4.89
CA ALA A 118 22.35 33.30 -4.52
C ALA A 118 21.52 32.92 -5.75
N LYS A 119 21.47 33.79 -6.77
CA LYS A 119 20.76 33.48 -8.03
C LYS A 119 21.39 32.33 -8.80
N GLU A 120 22.72 32.23 -8.83
CA GLU A 120 23.40 31.08 -9.43
C GLU A 120 23.01 29.77 -8.72
N ASN A 121 22.95 29.77 -7.39
CA ASN A 121 22.50 28.61 -6.63
C ASN A 121 21.02 28.27 -6.91
N ASP A 122 20.14 29.27 -6.99
CA ASP A 122 18.73 29.07 -7.33
C ASP A 122 18.59 28.46 -8.74
N ILE A 123 19.37 28.93 -9.71
CA ILE A 123 19.40 28.37 -11.08
C ILE A 123 19.90 26.93 -11.07
N ILE A 124 20.94 26.62 -10.30
CA ILE A 124 21.46 25.25 -10.17
C ILE A 124 20.38 24.33 -9.58
N GLN A 125 19.65 24.77 -8.56
CA GLN A 125 18.54 24.00 -7.98
C GLN A 125 17.42 23.77 -8.99
N MET A 126 16.97 24.80 -9.71
CA MET A 126 15.95 24.65 -10.74
C MET A 126 16.37 23.69 -11.87
N LEU A 127 17.65 23.72 -12.27
CA LEU A 127 18.20 22.78 -13.25
C LEU A 127 18.27 21.35 -12.73
N GLN A 128 18.57 21.15 -11.44
CA GLN A 128 18.53 19.83 -10.80
C GLN A 128 17.11 19.28 -10.74
N GLU A 129 16.13 20.10 -10.35
CA GLU A 129 14.71 19.73 -10.33
C GLU A 129 14.23 19.34 -11.74
N GLN A 130 14.53 20.15 -12.77
CA GLN A 130 14.19 19.82 -14.15
C GLN A 130 14.82 18.52 -14.64
N LEU A 131 16.06 18.25 -14.23
CA LEU A 131 16.77 17.03 -14.58
C LEU A 131 16.12 15.81 -13.91
N ASP A 132 15.70 15.93 -12.67
CA ASP A 132 15.00 14.86 -11.96
C ASP A 132 13.59 14.64 -12.52
N ASP A 133 12.87 15.71 -12.89
CA ASP A 133 11.59 15.61 -13.61
C ASP A 133 11.75 14.88 -14.96
N MET A 134 12.81 15.19 -15.72
CA MET A 134 13.09 14.48 -16.98
C MET A 134 13.42 13.00 -16.75
N LYS A 135 14.14 12.65 -15.68
CA LYS A 135 14.38 11.25 -15.30
C LYS A 135 13.07 10.54 -14.93
N MET A 136 12.22 11.18 -14.14
CA MET A 136 10.90 10.63 -13.81
C MET A 136 10.07 10.40 -15.07
N GLN A 137 10.05 11.37 -15.99
CA GLN A 137 9.36 11.24 -17.26
C GLN A 137 9.91 10.11 -18.13
N SER A 138 11.23 9.85 -18.09
CA SER A 138 11.83 8.72 -18.81
C SER A 138 11.39 7.35 -18.28
N ASN A 139 11.03 7.27 -17.00
CA ASN A 139 10.56 6.03 -16.38
C ASN A 139 9.08 5.74 -16.67
N ILE A 140 8.27 6.76 -17.02
CA ILE A 140 6.83 6.58 -17.32
C ILE A 140 6.61 5.55 -18.44
N VAL A 141 7.49 5.48 -19.44
CA VAL A 141 7.37 4.49 -20.52
C VAL A 141 7.59 3.07 -20.01
N LYS A 142 8.55 2.89 -19.09
CA LYS A 142 8.79 1.59 -18.44
C LYS A 142 7.62 1.22 -17.54
N ASP A 143 7.12 2.17 -16.74
CA ASP A 143 5.96 1.95 -15.88
C ASP A 143 4.72 1.56 -16.70
N ALA A 144 4.51 2.15 -17.88
CA ALA A 144 3.43 1.77 -18.78
C ALA A 144 3.59 0.34 -19.33
N GLN A 145 4.81 -0.07 -19.69
CA GLN A 145 5.10 -1.43 -20.14
C GLN A 145 4.92 -2.44 -19.00
N ASP A 146 5.37 -2.11 -17.79
CA ASP A 146 5.22 -2.95 -16.60
C ASP A 146 3.74 -3.10 -16.23
N VAL A 147 2.95 -2.02 -16.31
CA VAL A 147 1.50 -2.07 -16.11
C VAL A 147 0.83 -2.96 -17.15
N GLN A 148 1.26 -2.91 -18.41
CA GLN A 148 0.73 -3.79 -19.45
C GLN A 148 1.08 -5.26 -19.18
N ALA A 149 2.34 -5.56 -18.85
CA ALA A 149 2.78 -6.91 -18.52
C ALA A 149 2.04 -7.48 -17.30
N VAL A 150 1.84 -6.68 -16.25
CA VAL A 150 1.05 -7.07 -15.07
C VAL A 150 -0.41 -7.33 -15.43
N ARG A 151 -1.00 -6.53 -16.32
CA ARG A 151 -2.38 -6.76 -16.80
C ARG A 151 -2.48 -8.08 -17.56
N GLU A 152 -1.59 -8.34 -18.51
CA GLU A 152 -1.56 -9.60 -19.28
C GLU A 152 -1.42 -10.81 -18.36
N ALA A 153 -0.45 -10.79 -17.44
CA ALA A 153 -0.26 -11.85 -16.45
C ALA A 153 -1.47 -12.03 -15.52
N THR A 154 -2.18 -10.95 -15.21
CA THR A 154 -3.41 -11.01 -14.39
C THR A 154 -4.55 -11.66 -15.17
N TYR A 155 -4.71 -11.34 -16.46
CA TYR A 155 -5.73 -11.98 -17.30
C TYR A 155 -5.45 -13.46 -17.53
N GLU A 156 -4.19 -13.86 -17.71
CA GLU A 156 -3.82 -15.28 -17.79
C GLU A 156 -4.16 -16.04 -16.50
N LYS A 157 -3.78 -15.48 -15.34
CA LYS A 157 -4.13 -16.05 -14.04
C LYS A 157 -5.64 -16.08 -13.81
N LEU A 158 -6.37 -15.06 -14.25
CA LEU A 158 -7.82 -15.01 -14.12
C LEU A 158 -8.50 -16.04 -15.02
N ASN A 159 -8.00 -16.27 -16.23
CA ASN A 159 -8.51 -17.31 -17.13
C ASN A 159 -8.25 -18.71 -16.54
N ALA A 160 -7.04 -18.97 -16.04
CA ALA A 160 -6.71 -20.21 -15.37
C ALA A 160 -7.57 -20.44 -14.11
N ALA A 161 -7.75 -19.40 -13.29
CA ALA A 161 -8.64 -19.44 -12.14
C ALA A 161 -10.12 -19.65 -12.53
N GLY A 162 -10.55 -19.07 -13.65
CA GLY A 162 -11.90 -19.24 -14.20
C GLY A 162 -12.21 -20.67 -14.65
N GLN A 163 -11.20 -21.42 -15.13
CA GLN A 163 -11.36 -22.84 -15.46
C GLN A 163 -11.39 -23.73 -14.21
N ILE A 164 -10.59 -23.36 -13.21
CA ILE A 164 -10.38 -24.17 -12.01
C ILE A 164 -11.50 -23.98 -10.98
N LYS A 165 -12.00 -22.75 -10.81
CA LYS A 165 -12.99 -22.41 -9.79
C LYS A 165 -14.29 -23.25 -9.89
N PRO A 166 -14.92 -23.43 -11.07
CA PRO A 166 -16.10 -24.28 -11.20
C PRO A 166 -15.85 -25.73 -10.80
N GLN A 167 -14.64 -26.25 -11.01
CA GLN A 167 -14.27 -27.62 -10.63
C GLN A 167 -14.21 -27.77 -9.10
N TYR A 168 -13.64 -26.78 -8.41
CA TYR A 168 -13.61 -26.76 -6.95
C TYR A 168 -14.99 -26.54 -6.34
N ASP A 169 -15.80 -25.64 -6.92
CA ASP A 169 -17.17 -25.41 -6.46
C ASP A 169 -18.02 -26.68 -6.64
N PHE A 170 -17.88 -27.39 -7.76
CA PHE A 170 -18.55 -28.68 -7.99
C PHE A 170 -18.08 -29.76 -7.00
N LYS A 171 -16.76 -29.87 -6.78
CA LYS A 171 -16.21 -30.80 -5.79
C LYS A 171 -16.76 -30.54 -4.39
N ALA A 172 -16.80 -29.28 -3.96
CA ALA A 172 -17.34 -28.89 -2.66
C ALA A 172 -18.84 -29.25 -2.51
N GLN A 173 -19.63 -29.05 -3.57
CA GLN A 173 -21.04 -29.46 -3.59
C GLN A 173 -21.21 -30.98 -3.49
N MET A 174 -20.38 -31.75 -4.20
CA MET A 174 -20.40 -33.23 -4.15
C MET A 174 -19.96 -33.77 -2.79
N GLU A 175 -18.90 -33.23 -2.19
CA GLU A 175 -18.45 -33.61 -0.85
C GLU A 175 -19.54 -33.37 0.20
N LYS A 176 -20.26 -32.24 0.09
CA LYS A 176 -21.38 -31.94 0.97
C LYS A 176 -22.56 -32.88 0.78
N LEU A 177 -22.88 -33.24 -0.46
CA LEU A 177 -23.93 -34.21 -0.78
C LEU A 177 -23.58 -35.59 -0.19
N LEU A 178 -22.35 -36.05 -0.38
CA LEU A 178 -21.86 -37.31 0.18
C LEU A 178 -21.86 -37.29 1.71
N GLY A 179 -21.43 -36.19 2.32
CA GLY A 179 -21.49 -36.02 3.77
C GLY A 179 -22.91 -36.10 4.31
N MET A 180 -23.87 -35.46 3.64
CA MET A 180 -25.29 -35.55 4.01
C MET A 180 -25.81 -36.97 3.86
N LEU A 181 -25.51 -37.65 2.75
CA LEU A 181 -25.93 -39.03 2.52
C LEU A 181 -25.40 -39.96 3.63
N ALA A 182 -24.11 -39.85 3.97
CA ALA A 182 -23.53 -40.64 5.05
C ALA A 182 -24.21 -40.38 6.41
N THR A 183 -24.57 -39.12 6.71
CA THR A 183 -25.33 -38.81 7.92
C THR A 183 -26.76 -39.35 7.89
N GLU A 184 -27.42 -39.37 6.73
CA GLU A 184 -28.76 -39.92 6.58
C GLU A 184 -28.75 -41.45 6.68
N GLU A 185 -27.75 -42.13 6.12
CA GLU A 185 -27.55 -43.58 6.28
C GLU A 185 -27.30 -43.95 7.75
N ALA A 186 -26.44 -43.21 8.45
CA ALA A 186 -26.25 -43.39 9.89
C ALA A 186 -27.56 -43.17 10.67
N ALA A 187 -28.33 -42.13 10.33
CA ALA A 187 -29.62 -41.88 10.98
C ALA A 187 -30.67 -42.96 10.68
N LEU A 188 -30.70 -43.51 9.46
CA LEU A 188 -31.62 -44.58 9.09
C LEU A 188 -31.25 -45.91 9.77
N THR A 189 -29.96 -46.24 9.84
CA THR A 189 -29.51 -47.45 10.55
C THR A 189 -29.80 -47.35 12.04
N GLU A 190 -29.60 -46.20 12.69
CA GLU A 190 -29.99 -45.99 14.09
C GLU A 190 -31.50 -46.04 14.31
N LYS A 191 -32.30 -45.44 13.42
CA LYS A 191 -33.77 -45.55 13.46
C LYS A 191 -34.24 -46.99 13.30
N ALA A 192 -33.65 -47.75 12.39
CA ALA A 192 -33.96 -49.16 12.17
C ALA A 192 -33.60 -49.99 13.41
N LYS A 193 -32.43 -49.76 14.03
CA LYS A 193 -32.06 -50.38 15.31
C LYS A 193 -33.09 -50.06 16.40
N HIS A 194 -33.46 -48.78 16.56
CA HIS A 194 -34.44 -48.37 17.57
C HIS A 194 -35.84 -48.98 17.33
N ALA A 195 -36.32 -49.01 16.10
CA ALA A 195 -37.59 -49.63 15.74
C ALA A 195 -37.57 -51.14 16.04
N LEU A 196 -36.50 -51.83 15.64
CA LEU A 196 -36.33 -53.26 15.90
C LEU A 196 -36.26 -53.54 17.42
N MET A 197 -35.52 -52.73 18.19
CA MET A 197 -35.48 -52.86 19.65
C MET A 197 -36.85 -52.64 20.29
N LYS A 198 -37.65 -51.68 19.79
CA LYS A 198 -39.00 -51.42 20.27
C LYS A 198 -39.93 -52.60 19.97
N ASP A 199 -39.94 -53.09 18.74
CA ASP A 199 -40.74 -54.26 18.33
C ASP A 199 -40.34 -55.52 19.10
N ALA A 200 -39.03 -55.73 19.32
CA ALA A 200 -38.52 -56.82 20.15
C ALA A 200 -39.01 -56.70 21.59
N THR A 201 -38.95 -55.50 22.16
CA THR A 201 -39.40 -55.25 23.54
C THR A 201 -40.91 -55.50 23.67
N GLU A 202 -41.72 -55.03 22.72
CA GLU A 202 -43.17 -55.24 22.71
C GLU A 202 -43.53 -56.72 22.54
N ALA A 203 -42.87 -57.42 21.61
CA ALA A 203 -43.10 -58.84 21.36
C ALA A 203 -42.65 -59.72 22.54
N VAL A 204 -41.50 -59.43 23.15
CA VAL A 204 -41.03 -60.15 24.34
C VAL A 204 -41.91 -59.82 25.55
N LYS A 205 -42.36 -58.58 25.73
CA LYS A 205 -43.31 -58.21 26.79
C LYS A 205 -44.65 -58.94 26.64
N ALA A 206 -45.15 -59.11 25.42
CA ALA A 206 -46.35 -59.88 25.14
C ALA A 206 -46.16 -61.38 25.42
N LYS A 207 -45.01 -61.96 25.04
CA LYS A 207 -44.65 -63.36 25.37
C LYS A 207 -44.47 -63.56 26.88
N PHE A 208 -43.90 -62.59 27.58
CA PHE A 208 -43.72 -62.60 29.03
C PHE A 208 -45.07 -62.50 29.77
N ALA A 209 -46.02 -61.71 29.28
CA ALA A 209 -47.35 -61.61 29.87
C ALA A 209 -48.19 -62.90 29.73
N SER A 210 -47.94 -63.69 28.68
CA SER A 210 -48.73 -64.88 28.35
C SER A 210 -48.17 -66.20 28.89
N SER A 211 -46.87 -66.27 29.20
CA SER A 211 -46.22 -67.52 29.64
C SER A 211 -45.83 -67.49 31.13
N LYS A 212 -46.49 -68.35 31.91
CA LYS A 212 -46.22 -68.50 33.36
C LYS A 212 -44.82 -69.05 33.64
N ASP A 213 -44.27 -69.84 32.73
CA ASP A 213 -42.95 -70.46 32.87
C ASP A 213 -41.80 -69.46 32.67
N LEU A 214 -41.96 -68.48 31.78
CA LEU A 214 -41.00 -67.35 31.65
C LEU A 214 -41.04 -66.43 32.88
N GLN A 215 -42.23 -66.22 33.47
CA GLN A 215 -42.35 -65.42 34.70
C GLN A 215 -41.68 -66.10 35.89
N LYS A 216 -41.93 -67.40 36.11
CA LYS A 216 -41.32 -68.15 37.22
C LYS A 216 -39.81 -68.26 37.08
N SER A 217 -39.32 -68.65 35.89
CA SER A 217 -37.88 -68.73 35.64
C SER A 217 -37.16 -67.38 35.79
N SER A 218 -37.79 -66.27 35.38
CA SER A 218 -37.22 -64.93 35.57
C SER A 218 -37.15 -64.52 37.05
N LEU A 219 -38.14 -64.92 37.86
CA LEU A 219 -38.14 -64.66 39.31
C LEU A 219 -37.10 -65.53 40.02
N ASP A 220 -37.02 -66.81 39.68
CA ASP A 220 -36.02 -67.73 40.26
C ASP A 220 -34.58 -67.29 39.91
N LEU A 221 -34.36 -66.76 38.70
CA LEU A 221 -33.08 -66.19 38.30
C LEU A 221 -32.76 -64.88 39.01
N ALA A 222 -33.74 -63.99 39.19
CA ALA A 222 -33.55 -62.75 39.93
C ALA A 222 -33.19 -63.03 41.39
N ILE A 223 -33.82 -64.04 42.01
CA ILE A 223 -33.49 -64.51 43.36
C ILE A 223 -32.07 -65.10 43.38
N ALA A 224 -31.71 -65.95 42.41
CA ALA A 224 -30.37 -66.54 42.33
C ALA A 224 -29.25 -65.51 42.10
N GLN A 225 -29.52 -64.44 41.34
CA GLN A 225 -28.58 -63.33 41.14
C GLN A 225 -28.39 -62.49 42.41
N LEU A 226 -29.47 -62.23 43.18
CA LEU A 226 -29.37 -61.55 44.47
C LEU A 226 -28.61 -62.37 45.52
N GLU A 227 -28.66 -63.71 45.42
CA GLU A 227 -27.88 -64.63 46.25
C GLU A 227 -26.41 -64.81 45.78
N GLY A 228 -25.98 -64.11 44.72
CA GLY A 228 -24.61 -64.19 44.20
C GLY A 228 -24.28 -65.45 43.40
N LYS A 229 -25.28 -66.27 43.03
CA LYS A 229 -25.14 -67.48 42.21
C LYS A 229 -25.59 -67.21 40.76
N GLY A 230 -24.88 -66.31 40.08
CA GLY A 230 -25.18 -65.96 38.69
C GLY A 230 -24.65 -67.01 37.71
N GLY A 231 -25.51 -67.89 37.19
CA GLY A 231 -25.05 -68.88 36.20
C GLY A 231 -26.11 -69.65 35.40
N GLN A 232 -27.41 -69.41 35.57
CA GLN A 232 -28.42 -70.04 34.70
C GLN A 232 -28.82 -69.10 33.56
N GLY A 233 -28.90 -69.64 32.34
CA GLY A 233 -29.23 -68.89 31.14
C GLY A 233 -30.61 -68.25 31.24
N ASP A 234 -30.67 -66.96 30.92
CA ASP A 234 -31.91 -66.18 30.99
C ASP A 234 -32.85 -66.57 29.84
N LEU A 235 -34.03 -67.11 30.18
CA LEU A 235 -35.06 -67.47 29.20
C LEU A 235 -35.67 -66.23 28.53
N VAL A 236 -35.59 -65.05 29.16
CA VAL A 236 -35.99 -63.77 28.56
C VAL A 236 -34.94 -63.34 27.52
N GLN A 237 -33.65 -63.41 27.85
CA GLN A 237 -32.57 -63.22 26.89
C GLN A 237 -32.66 -64.20 25.71
N ALA A 238 -32.99 -65.48 25.96
CA ALA A 238 -33.23 -66.47 24.91
C ALA A 238 -34.45 -66.08 24.03
N ALA A 239 -35.54 -65.59 24.63
CA ALA A 239 -36.72 -65.11 23.90
C ALA A 239 -36.42 -63.89 23.01
N PHE A 240 -35.53 -62.99 23.46
CA PHE A 240 -34.99 -61.91 22.63
C PHE A 240 -34.17 -62.47 21.46
N VAL A 241 -33.22 -63.36 21.72
CA VAL A 241 -32.37 -63.97 20.67
C VAL A 241 -33.21 -64.72 19.63
N ASP A 242 -34.26 -65.43 20.04
CA ASP A 242 -35.16 -66.13 19.13
C ASP A 242 -36.04 -65.16 18.32
N PHE A 243 -36.42 -64.01 18.88
CA PHE A 243 -37.08 -62.94 18.13
C PHE A 243 -36.16 -62.38 17.03
N PHE A 244 -34.89 -62.09 17.34
CA PHE A 244 -33.92 -61.62 16.34
C PHE A 244 -33.65 -62.67 15.26
N LYS A 245 -33.55 -63.96 15.62
CA LYS A 245 -33.40 -65.06 14.65
C LYS A 245 -34.63 -65.22 13.74
N ALA A 246 -35.84 -65.05 14.28
CA ALA A 246 -37.06 -65.09 13.49
C ALA A 246 -37.16 -63.89 12.54
N LYS A 247 -36.89 -62.67 13.03
CA LYS A 247 -36.86 -61.46 12.21
C LYS A 247 -35.77 -61.49 11.13
N ALA A 248 -34.60 -62.06 11.41
CA ALA A 248 -33.55 -62.24 10.40
C ALA A 248 -33.97 -63.21 9.28
N LYS A 249 -34.75 -64.25 9.60
CA LYS A 249 -35.31 -65.17 8.59
C LYS A 249 -36.41 -64.53 7.76
N GLU A 250 -37.25 -63.68 8.36
CA GLU A 250 -38.26 -62.89 7.65
C GLU A 250 -37.62 -61.88 6.69
N ALA A 251 -36.56 -61.19 7.13
CA ALA A 251 -35.82 -60.23 6.31
C ALA A 251 -35.16 -60.90 5.08
N ALA A 252 -34.64 -62.13 5.22
CA ALA A 252 -34.06 -62.88 4.10
C ALA A 252 -35.06 -63.26 2.99
N THR A 253 -36.37 -63.11 3.25
CA THR A 253 -37.45 -63.44 2.31
C THR A 253 -38.23 -62.21 1.84
N ALA A 254 -37.94 -61.03 2.38
CA ALA A 254 -38.61 -59.79 2.01
C ALA A 254 -38.03 -59.23 0.71
N ASP A 255 -38.91 -58.78 -0.19
CA ASP A 255 -38.53 -58.15 -1.46
C ASP A 255 -38.08 -56.71 -1.18
N GLU A 256 -36.81 -56.54 -0.80
CA GLU A 256 -36.19 -55.28 -0.36
C GLU A 256 -36.30 -54.14 -1.40
N ALA A 257 -36.61 -54.46 -2.66
CA ALA A 257 -36.63 -53.53 -3.77
C ALA A 257 -37.66 -52.40 -3.64
N ALA A 258 -38.84 -52.67 -3.06
CA ALA A 258 -39.92 -51.67 -2.96
C ALA A 258 -39.69 -50.66 -1.83
N GLU A 259 -39.32 -51.11 -0.63
CA GLU A 259 -39.04 -50.22 0.51
C GLU A 259 -37.75 -49.41 0.29
N LEU A 260 -36.75 -50.00 -0.38
CA LEU A 260 -35.55 -49.28 -0.81
C LEU A 260 -35.84 -48.21 -1.88
N ALA A 261 -36.89 -48.37 -2.69
CA ALA A 261 -37.27 -47.36 -3.69
C ALA A 261 -37.95 -46.15 -3.03
N GLU A 262 -38.80 -46.37 -2.03
CA GLU A 262 -39.46 -45.28 -1.30
C GLU A 262 -38.48 -44.51 -0.42
N THR A 263 -37.60 -45.21 0.30
CA THR A 263 -36.54 -44.57 1.09
C THR A 263 -35.58 -43.77 0.21
N ARG A 264 -35.14 -44.30 -0.93
CA ARG A 264 -34.36 -43.54 -1.93
C ARG A 264 -35.09 -42.30 -2.44
N LYS A 265 -36.39 -42.37 -2.73
CA LYS A 265 -37.18 -41.19 -3.14
C LYS A 265 -37.25 -40.12 -2.05
N THR A 266 -37.35 -40.51 -0.78
CA THR A 266 -37.35 -39.54 0.34
C THR A 266 -35.99 -38.86 0.54
N ILE A 267 -34.90 -39.61 0.39
CA ILE A 267 -33.52 -39.10 0.43
C ILE A 267 -33.31 -38.12 -0.74
N VAL A 268 -33.61 -38.53 -1.97
CA VAL A 268 -33.53 -37.69 -3.18
C VAL A 268 -34.31 -36.37 -3.01
N ARG A 269 -35.52 -36.42 -2.44
CA ARG A 269 -36.32 -35.20 -2.21
C ARG A 269 -35.64 -34.23 -1.24
N LYS A 270 -35.00 -34.72 -0.18
CA LYS A 270 -34.28 -33.89 0.78
C LYS A 270 -32.98 -33.34 0.20
N LEU A 271 -32.22 -34.17 -0.52
CA LEU A 271 -31.01 -33.72 -1.22
C LEU A 271 -31.33 -32.62 -2.24
N ASN A 272 -32.43 -32.77 -2.99
CA ASN A 272 -32.90 -31.75 -3.93
C ASN A 272 -33.36 -30.46 -3.24
N ALA A 273 -33.95 -30.54 -2.03
CA ALA A 273 -34.32 -29.36 -1.26
C ALA A 273 -33.09 -28.56 -0.80
N VAL A 274 -32.01 -29.24 -0.40
CA VAL A 274 -30.76 -28.58 -0.05
C VAL A 274 -30.05 -28.05 -1.30
N ALA A 275 -30.06 -28.80 -2.40
CA ALA A 275 -29.54 -28.34 -3.70
C ALA A 275 -30.24 -27.06 -4.18
N MET A 276 -31.54 -26.90 -3.91
CA MET A 276 -32.29 -25.67 -4.21
C MET A 276 -31.94 -24.51 -3.27
N ASN A 277 -31.72 -24.77 -1.99
CA ASN A 277 -31.37 -23.73 -1.02
C ASN A 277 -29.94 -23.20 -1.21
N GLU A 278 -29.04 -24.06 -1.70
CA GLU A 278 -27.61 -23.76 -1.82
C GLU A 278 -27.14 -23.52 -3.25
N ASN A 279 -28.08 -23.37 -4.20
CA ASN A 279 -27.82 -23.11 -5.63
C ASN A 279 -26.81 -24.09 -6.24
N PHE A 280 -27.02 -25.39 -6.05
CA PHE A 280 -26.17 -26.41 -6.67
C PHE A 280 -26.32 -26.39 -8.20
N PHE A 281 -25.24 -26.73 -8.90
CA PHE A 281 -25.24 -26.80 -10.37
C PHE A 281 -26.04 -27.99 -10.94
N PHE A 282 -26.50 -28.90 -10.08
CA PHE A 282 -27.23 -30.10 -10.48
C PHE A 282 -28.31 -30.47 -9.44
N ARG A 283 -29.31 -31.22 -9.90
CA ARG A 283 -30.36 -31.85 -9.09
C ARG A 283 -30.43 -33.34 -9.41
N LEU A 284 -30.85 -34.15 -8.46
CA LEU A 284 -31.06 -35.58 -8.65
C LEU A 284 -32.45 -35.83 -9.25
N ASP A 285 -32.54 -36.64 -10.30
CA ASP A 285 -33.82 -37.09 -10.85
C ASP A 285 -34.50 -38.14 -9.94
N GLU A 286 -35.69 -38.61 -10.33
CA GLU A 286 -36.45 -39.61 -9.55
C GLU A 286 -35.73 -40.96 -9.40
N ASN A 287 -34.70 -41.20 -10.22
CA ASN A 287 -33.85 -42.39 -10.21
C ASN A 287 -32.50 -42.15 -9.51
N GLY A 288 -32.25 -40.94 -8.99
CA GLY A 288 -31.00 -40.56 -8.33
C GLY A 288 -29.86 -40.17 -9.27
N GLN A 289 -30.12 -39.93 -10.56
CA GLN A 289 -29.11 -39.47 -11.52
C GLN A 289 -28.95 -37.94 -11.48
N PRO A 290 -27.71 -37.42 -11.53
CA PRO A 290 -27.46 -35.99 -11.55
C PRO A 290 -27.89 -35.38 -12.90
N LYS A 291 -28.79 -34.41 -12.85
CA LYS A 291 -29.22 -33.58 -13.96
C LYS A 291 -28.78 -32.14 -13.71
N MET A 292 -28.03 -31.58 -14.66
CA MET A 292 -27.59 -30.18 -14.57
C MET A 292 -28.81 -29.25 -14.53
N VAL A 293 -28.79 -28.30 -13.60
CA VAL A 293 -29.74 -27.20 -13.58
C VAL A 293 -29.13 -26.09 -14.42
N VAL A 294 -29.71 -25.84 -15.59
CA VAL A 294 -29.38 -24.67 -16.42
C VAL A 294 -29.98 -23.43 -15.78
#